data_AF-A0A965ER82-F1
#
_entry.id   AF-A0A965ER82-F1
#
_cell.length_a   1.000
_cell.length_b   1.000
_cell.length_c   1.000
_cell.angle_alpha   90.00
_cell.angle_beta   90.00
_cell.angle_gamma   90.00
#
_symmetry.space_group_name_H-M   'P 1'
#
loop_
_entity.id
_entity.type
_entity.pdbx_description
1 polymer ?
#
loop_
_entity_poly.entity_id
_entity_poly.type
_entity_poly.pdbx_seq_one_letter_code
_entity_poly.pdbx_strand_id
1 'polypeptide(L)'
;MERPATLMIYTLLVGAVGFTVLAIDDLMTYSPTLRQWAMMVGLGITATGGHFLITLSYREAPASLLAPVNYVHILFSALAAWIVFDHAPDMLTGVGMMCIAIAGAGIAVYSHFAKPAPR
;
A
#
# COMPACT_ATOMS: atom_id res chain seq x y z
N MET A 1 -11.77 13.53 -20.67
CA MET A 1 -10.63 12.95 -19.93
C MET A 1 -10.86 13.22 -18.46
N GLU A 2 -11.35 12.23 -17.73
CA GLU A 2 -11.61 12.35 -16.30
C GLU A 2 -10.28 12.52 -15.57
N ARG A 3 -10.20 13.47 -14.64
CA ARG A 3 -8.97 13.71 -13.90
C ARG A 3 -8.74 12.52 -12.96
N PRO A 4 -7.51 11.97 -12.86
CA PRO A 4 -7.20 10.86 -11.94
C PRO A 4 -7.64 11.11 -10.50
N ALA A 5 -7.61 12.38 -10.07
CA ALA A 5 -8.11 12.81 -8.77
C ALA A 5 -9.61 12.54 -8.56
N THR A 6 -10.42 12.62 -9.61
CA THR A 6 -11.86 12.36 -9.56
C THR A 6 -12.15 10.89 -9.28
N LEU A 7 -11.45 9.96 -9.95
CA LEU A 7 -11.60 8.52 -9.71
C LEU A 7 -11.20 8.14 -8.28
N MET A 8 -10.10 8.73 -7.77
CA MET A 8 -9.64 8.54 -6.40
C MET A 8 -10.68 9.03 -5.37
N ILE A 9 -11.26 10.21 -5.60
CA ILE A 9 -12.33 10.75 -4.73
C ILE A 9 -13.55 9.83 -4.75
N TYR A 10 -13.95 9.30 -5.91
CA TYR A 10 -15.07 8.36 -5.99
C TYR A 10 -14.80 7.06 -5.22
N THR A 11 -13.61 6.47 -5.36
CA THR A 11 -13.27 5.24 -4.61
C THR A 11 -13.23 5.50 -3.10
N LEU A 12 -12.69 6.65 -2.68
CA LEU A 12 -12.68 7.07 -1.28
C LEU A 12 -14.09 7.34 -0.74
N LEU A 13 -14.96 8.00 -1.51
CA LEU A 13 -16.35 8.27 -1.12
C LEU A 13 -17.16 6.99 -0.98
N VAL A 14 -17.09 6.11 -1.97
CA VAL A 14 -17.80 4.82 -1.95
C VAL A 14 -17.30 3.97 -0.78
N GLY A 15 -15.98 3.92 -0.56
CA GLY A 15 -15.39 3.24 0.58
C GLY A 15 -15.84 3.83 1.91
N ALA A 16 -15.77 5.15 2.07
CA ALA A 16 -16.16 5.83 3.31
C ALA A 16 -17.62 5.59 3.65
N VAL A 17 -18.53 5.74 2.68
CA VAL A 17 -19.96 5.49 2.88
C VAL A 17 -20.20 4.01 3.20
N GLY A 18 -19.63 3.09 2.44
CA GLY A 18 -19.78 1.65 2.64
C GLY A 18 -19.28 1.20 4.03
N PHE A 19 -18.06 1.59 4.42
CA PHE A 19 -17.52 1.25 5.73
C PHE A 19 -18.28 1.91 6.88
N THR A 20 -18.79 3.14 6.69
CA THR A 20 -19.61 3.79 7.72
C THR A 20 -20.92 3.04 7.92
N VAL A 21 -21.60 2.61 6.86
CA VAL A 21 -22.85 1.83 6.96
C VAL A 21 -22.62 0.51 7.70
N LEU A 22 -21.53 -0.20 7.38
CA LEU A 22 -21.19 -1.46 8.05
C LEU A 22 -20.82 -1.26 9.52
N ALA A 23 -20.26 -0.10 9.88
CA ALA A 23 -19.83 0.20 11.25
C ALA A 23 -20.95 0.80 12.13
N ILE A 24 -22.17 1.03 11.62
CA ILE A 24 -23.25 1.66 12.40
C ILE A 24 -23.58 0.86 13.67
N ASP A 25 -23.70 -0.46 13.56
CA ASP A 25 -24.07 -1.31 14.70
C ASP A 25 -22.98 -1.33 15.79
N ASP A 26 -21.70 -1.34 15.38
CA ASP A 26 -20.56 -1.28 16.29
C ASP A 26 -20.43 0.10 16.96
N LEU A 27 -20.70 1.20 16.24
CA LEU A 27 -20.58 2.56 16.75
C LEU A 27 -21.65 2.89 17.81
N MET A 28 -22.80 2.21 17.74
CA MET A 28 -23.86 2.29 18.77
C MET A 28 -23.49 1.54 20.05
N THR A 29 -22.63 0.52 19.93
CA THR A 29 -22.23 -0.35 21.05
C THR A 29 -20.94 0.12 21.72
N TYR A 30 -20.00 0.67 20.95
CA TYR A 30 -18.70 1.15 21.42
C TYR A 30 -18.46 2.59 21.00
N SER A 31 -18.35 3.50 21.97
CA SER A 31 -17.97 4.88 21.73
C SER A 31 -16.43 5.00 21.64
N PRO A 32 -15.87 5.40 20.48
CA PRO A 32 -14.43 5.53 20.35
C PRO A 32 -13.91 6.69 21.20
N THR A 33 -12.79 6.46 21.86
CA THR A 33 -12.05 7.49 22.59
C THR A 33 -11.45 8.53 21.63
N LEU A 34 -11.15 9.73 22.13
CA LEU A 34 -10.52 10.80 21.33
C LEU A 34 -9.19 10.35 20.68
N ARG A 35 -8.46 9.46 21.35
CA ARG A 35 -7.22 8.86 20.82
C ARG A 35 -7.50 7.99 19.59
N GLN A 36 -8.54 7.17 19.63
CA GLN A 36 -8.92 6.31 18.51
C GLN A 36 -9.37 7.15 17.32
N TRP A 37 -10.14 8.22 17.55
CA TRP A 37 -10.47 9.18 16.49
C TRP A 37 -9.23 9.81 15.85
N ALA A 38 -8.26 10.25 16.66
CA ALA A 38 -7.01 10.80 16.14
C ALA A 38 -6.22 9.77 15.31
N MET A 39 -6.16 8.51 15.76
CA MET A 39 -5.52 7.42 15.01
C MET A 39 -6.24 7.13 13.69
N MET A 40 -7.57 7.11 13.67
CA MET A 40 -8.37 6.91 12.45
C MET A 40 -8.15 8.01 11.43
N VAL A 41 -8.11 9.28 11.86
CA VAL A 41 -7.78 10.41 10.98
C VAL A 41 -6.36 10.30 10.44
N GLY A 42 -5.39 9.95 11.30
CA GLY A 42 -4.00 9.73 10.88
C GLY A 42 -3.85 8.60 9.85
N LEU A 43 -4.56 7.48 10.06
CA LEU A 43 -4.64 6.38 9.09
C LEU A 43 -5.26 6.84 7.77
N GLY A 44 -6.34 7.62 7.81
CA GLY A 44 -6.99 8.15 6.61
C GLY A 44 -6.06 9.05 5.78
N ILE A 45 -5.33 9.96 6.44
CA ILE A 45 -4.38 10.88 5.78
C ILE A 45 -3.23 10.09 5.15
N THR A 46 -2.62 9.17 5.90
CA THR A 46 -1.48 8.38 5.41
C THR A 46 -1.89 7.42 4.29
N ALA A 47 -3.05 6.77 4.40
CA ALA A 47 -3.59 5.90 3.35
C ALA A 47 -3.91 6.69 2.06
N THR A 48 -4.58 7.84 2.18
CA THR A 48 -4.90 8.69 1.02
C THR A 48 -3.63 9.24 0.37
N GLY A 49 -2.66 9.69 1.17
CA GLY A 49 -1.36 10.13 0.68
C GLY A 49 -0.59 9.03 -0.06
N GLY A 50 -0.54 7.83 0.50
CA GLY A 50 0.08 6.67 -0.15
C GLY A 50 -0.60 6.30 -1.47
N HIS A 51 -1.94 6.27 -1.49
CA HIS A 51 -2.72 5.96 -2.69
C HIS A 51 -2.54 7.02 -3.79
N PHE A 52 -2.45 8.30 -3.40
CA PHE A 52 -2.17 9.39 -4.33
C PHE A 52 -0.77 9.26 -4.96
N LEU A 53 0.25 8.93 -4.17
CA LEU A 53 1.61 8.71 -4.66
C LEU A 53 1.67 7.51 -5.63
N ILE A 54 0.98 6.41 -5.31
CA ILE A 54 0.86 5.26 -6.22
C ILE A 54 0.17 5.69 -7.53
N THR A 55 -0.92 6.42 -7.45
CA THR A 55 -1.65 6.92 -8.63
C THR A 55 -0.75 7.81 -9.50
N LEU A 56 0.09 8.65 -8.88
CA LEU A 56 1.07 9.45 -9.61
C LEU A 56 2.15 8.58 -10.25
N SER A 57 2.63 7.54 -9.56
CA SER A 57 3.65 6.63 -10.09
C SER A 57 3.19 5.92 -11.37
N TYR A 58 1.93 5.49 -11.43
CA TYR A 58 1.33 4.90 -12.64
C TYR A 58 1.17 5.88 -13.81
N ARG A 59 1.21 7.20 -13.55
CA ARG A 59 1.17 8.21 -14.63
C ARG A 59 2.54 8.46 -15.24
N GLU A 60 3.60 8.33 -14.45
CA GLU A 60 4.98 8.66 -14.85
C GLU A 60 5.77 7.45 -15.35
N ALA A 61 5.46 6.24 -14.88
CA ALA A 61 6.16 5.01 -15.25
C ALA A 61 5.22 3.94 -15.82
N PRO A 62 5.67 3.15 -16.82
CA PRO A 62 4.89 2.03 -17.34
C PRO A 62 4.67 0.97 -16.26
N ALA A 63 3.50 0.33 -16.27
CA ALA A 63 3.09 -0.64 -15.26
C ALA A 63 4.08 -1.81 -15.06
N SER A 64 4.85 -2.15 -16.10
CA SER A 64 5.90 -3.17 -16.04
C SER A 64 7.07 -2.83 -15.10
N LEU A 65 7.38 -1.54 -14.93
CA LEU A 65 8.39 -1.06 -13.97
C LEU A 65 7.85 -0.97 -12.53
N LEU A 66 6.53 -0.85 -12.38
CA LEU A 66 5.85 -0.75 -11.08
C LEU A 66 5.55 -2.12 -10.47
N ALA A 67 5.41 -3.18 -11.28
CA ALA A 67 5.17 -4.52 -10.79
C ALA A 67 6.23 -5.00 -9.76
N PRO A 68 7.55 -4.86 -10.00
CA PRO A 68 8.59 -5.18 -9.02
C PRO A 68 8.48 -4.38 -7.72
N VAL A 69 8.19 -3.09 -7.83
CA VAL A 69 8.06 -2.19 -6.67
C VAL A 69 6.89 -2.60 -5.79
N ASN A 70 5.76 -2.99 -6.39
CA ASN A 70 4.62 -3.51 -5.65
C ASN A 70 4.94 -4.81 -4.89
N TYR A 71 5.77 -5.70 -5.45
CA TYR A 71 6.19 -6.90 -4.72
C TYR A 71 7.08 -6.56 -3.53
N VAL A 72 8.03 -5.64 -3.69
CA VAL A 72 8.89 -5.17 -2.58
C VAL A 72 8.05 -4.50 -1.48
N HIS A 73 7.00 -3.77 -1.84
CA HIS A 73 6.07 -3.20 -0.86
C HIS A 73 5.42 -4.28 0.02
N ILE A 74 5.04 -5.44 -0.52
CA ILE A 74 4.51 -6.57 0.27
C ILE A 74 5.52 -7.03 1.32
N LEU A 75 6.81 -7.14 0.95
CA LEU A 75 7.89 -7.50 1.86
C LEU A 75 8.03 -6.48 3.01
N PHE A 76 8.06 -5.18 2.69
CA PHE A 76 8.12 -4.12 3.71
C PHE A 76 6.88 -4.10 4.61
N SER A 77 5.69 -4.35 4.06
CA SER A 77 4.46 -4.42 4.83
C SER A 77 4.49 -5.58 5.84
N ALA A 78 4.96 -6.76 5.42
CA ALA A 78 5.14 -7.90 6.31
C ALA A 78 6.17 -7.63 7.43
N LEU A 79 7.30 -7.00 7.09
CA LEU A 79 8.31 -6.59 8.08
C LEU A 79 7.76 -5.55 9.06
N ALA A 80 7.04 -4.55 8.57
CA ALA A 80 6.42 -3.54 9.42
C ALA A 80 5.37 -4.18 10.34
N ALA A 81 4.59 -5.14 9.84
CA ALA A 81 3.62 -5.86 10.65
C ALA A 81 4.29 -6.66 11.78
N TRP A 82 5.41 -7.33 11.49
CA TRP A 82 6.19 -8.04 12.50
C TRP A 82 6.75 -7.07 13.56
N ILE A 83 7.34 -5.95 13.16
CA ILE A 83 7.94 -4.98 14.09
C ILE A 83 6.88 -4.27 14.96
N VAL A 84 5.73 -3.92 14.39
CA VAL A 84 4.72 -3.09 15.07
C VAL A 84 3.73 -3.94 15.88
N PHE A 85 3.37 -5.13 15.39
CA PHE A 85 2.33 -5.98 16.00
C PHE A 85 2.88 -7.29 16.59
N ASP A 86 4.20 -7.49 16.58
CA ASP A 86 4.91 -8.70 17.02
C ASP A 86 4.37 -10.00 16.38
N HIS A 87 3.69 -9.87 15.23
CA HIS A 87 3.18 -10.99 14.46
C HIS A 87 4.29 -11.54 13.58
N ALA A 88 5.00 -12.54 14.11
CA ALA A 88 6.04 -13.22 13.36
C ALA A 88 5.44 -13.90 12.11
N PRO A 89 6.04 -13.70 10.93
CA PRO A 89 5.60 -14.37 9.72
C PRO A 89 5.75 -15.88 9.88
N ASP A 90 4.73 -16.63 9.45
CA ASP A 90 4.79 -18.10 9.43
C ASP A 90 5.83 -18.59 8.41
N MET A 91 6.15 -19.90 8.43
CA MET A 91 7.12 -20.47 7.49
C MET A 91 6.77 -20.19 6.03
N LEU A 92 5.48 -20.18 5.67
CA LEU A 92 5.03 -19.91 4.31
C LEU A 92 5.27 -18.45 3.90
N THR A 93 4.98 -17.51 4.80
CA THR A 93 5.22 -16.07 4.64
C THR A 93 6.71 -15.79 4.54
N GLY A 94 7.53 -16.47 5.37
CA GLY A 94 8.99 -16.38 5.30
C GLY A 94 9.56 -16.81 3.95
N VAL A 95 9.06 -17.92 3.38
CA VAL A 95 9.44 -18.38 2.03
C VAL A 95 9.01 -17.37 0.96
N GLY A 96 7.77 -16.85 1.04
CA GLY A 96 7.28 -15.82 0.14
C GLY A 96 8.13 -14.54 0.18
N MET A 97 8.47 -14.07 1.39
CA MET A 97 9.34 -12.93 1.61
C MET A 97 10.73 -13.13 0.99
N MET A 98 11.31 -14.32 1.14
CA MET A 98 12.62 -14.65 0.55
C MET A 98 12.56 -14.66 -0.98
N CYS A 99 11.51 -15.24 -1.59
CA CYS A 99 11.31 -15.20 -3.03
C CYS A 99 11.20 -13.77 -3.57
N ILE A 100 10.43 -12.92 -2.91
CA ILE A 100 10.27 -11.50 -3.27
C ILE A 100 11.61 -10.76 -3.15
N ALA A 101 12.36 -10.99 -2.06
CA ALA A 101 13.66 -10.36 -1.85
C ALA A 101 14.67 -10.74 -2.96
N ILE A 102 14.72 -12.02 -3.34
CA ILE A 102 15.59 -12.51 -4.43
C ILE A 102 15.18 -11.91 -5.77
N ALA A 103 13.88 -11.89 -6.08
CA ALA A 103 13.38 -11.29 -7.32
C ALA A 103 13.69 -9.79 -7.39
N GLY A 104 13.48 -9.05 -6.29
CA GLY A 104 13.79 -7.63 -6.17
C GLY A 104 15.29 -7.35 -6.34
N ALA A 105 16.14 -8.12 -5.67
CA ALA A 105 17.59 -8.02 -5.82
C ALA A 105 18.05 -8.33 -7.25
N GLY A 106 17.48 -9.37 -7.88
CA GLY A 106 17.79 -9.72 -9.27
C GLY A 106 17.48 -8.60 -10.25
N ILE A 107 16.34 -7.91 -10.08
CA ILE A 107 15.94 -6.78 -10.92
C ILE A 107 16.85 -5.56 -10.68
N ALA A 108 17.17 -5.25 -9.41
CA ALA A 108 18.06 -4.14 -9.07
C ALA A 108 19.50 -4.36 -9.60
N VAL A 109 19.97 -5.60 -9.58
CA VAL A 109 21.27 -5.96 -10.16
C VAL A 109 21.22 -5.89 -11.68
N TYR A 110 20.16 -6.43 -12.31
CA TYR A 110 19.99 -6.36 -13.76
C TYR A 110 19.90 -4.93 -14.28
N SER A 111 19.19 -4.03 -13.57
CA SER A 111 19.10 -2.62 -13.94
C SER A 111 20.44 -1.87 -13.82
N HIS A 112 21.30 -2.27 -12.88
CA HIS A 112 22.67 -1.75 -12.80
C HIS A 112 23.57 -2.21 -13.96
N PHE A 113 23.31 -3.38 -14.55
CA PHE A 113 24.06 -3.91 -15.70
C PHE A 113 23.48 -3.54 -17.07
N ALA A 114 22.20 -3.15 -17.13
CA ALA A 114 21.57 -2.63 -18.33
C ALA A 114 22.04 -1.19 -18.62
N LYS A 115 23.19 -1.06 -19.28
CA LYS A 115 23.69 0.23 -19.80
C LYS A 115 22.62 0.91 -20.67
N PRO A 116 22.44 2.24 -20.60
CA PRO A 116 21.45 2.95 -21.42
C PRO A 116 21.79 2.76 -22.90
N ALA A 117 20.80 2.34 -23.70
CA ALA A 117 20.95 2.21 -25.14
C ALA A 117 21.31 3.58 -25.76
N PRO A 118 22.32 3.65 -26.65
CA PRO A 118 22.66 4.88 -27.37
C PRO A 118 21.48 5.28 -28.28
N ARG A 119 21.12 6.56 -28.23
CA ARG A 119 20.14 7.20 -29.13
C ARG A 119 20.65 7.23 -30.56
#